data_AF-A0AAW5ELN8-F1
#
_entry.id   AF-A0AAW5ELN8-F1
#
_cell.length_a   1.000
_cell.length_b   1.000
_cell.length_c   1.000
_cell.angle_alpha   90.00
_cell.angle_beta   90.00
_cell.angle_gamma   90.00
#
_symmetry.space_group_name_H-M   'P 1'
#
loop_
_entity.id
_entity.type
_entity.pdbx_description
1 polymer ?
#
loop_
_entity_poly.entity_id
_entity_poly.type
_entity_poly.pdbx_seq_one_letter_code
_entity_poly.pdbx_strand_id
1 'polypeptide(L)'
;MTHDFTPVPAGELVERLPASLQAAALNLHSQFRTFFLTVKDYRAAGQHGIARANARQADARMRDLETMVMTTFRADGPEIEALNWARRNEGKVRS
;
A
#
# COMPACT_ATOMS: atom_id res chain seq x y z
N MET A 1 0.05 -30.74 11.40
CA MET A 1 -0.03 -29.36 11.92
C MET A 1 -0.79 -28.54 10.89
N THR A 2 -2.07 -28.29 11.14
CA THR A 2 -2.85 -27.27 10.43
C THR A 2 -2.32 -25.93 10.90
N HIS A 3 -1.49 -25.28 10.10
CA HIS A 3 -1.19 -23.88 10.31
C HIS A 3 -2.47 -23.10 9.99
N ASP A 4 -3.16 -22.62 11.01
CA ASP A 4 -4.27 -21.69 10.82
C ASP A 4 -3.69 -20.37 10.31
N PHE A 5 -3.79 -20.20 8.99
CA PHE A 5 -3.37 -19.02 8.27
C PHE A 5 -4.47 -17.96 8.31
N THR A 6 -4.73 -17.42 9.50
CA THR A 6 -5.61 -16.25 9.62
C THR A 6 -4.89 -15.01 9.09
N PRO A 7 -5.42 -14.34 8.04
CA PRO A 7 -4.87 -13.07 7.57
C PRO A 7 -4.93 -12.04 8.70
N VAL A 8 -3.84 -11.29 8.88
CA VAL A 8 -3.80 -10.26 9.93
C VAL A 8 -4.62 -9.06 9.45
N PRO A 9 -5.55 -8.53 10.26
CA PRO A 9 -6.28 -7.32 9.90
C PRO A 9 -5.35 -6.13 9.66
N ALA A 10 -5.66 -5.30 8.67
CA ALA A 10 -4.82 -4.15 8.31
C ALA A 10 -4.55 -3.18 9.47
N GLY A 11 -5.50 -3.01 10.39
CA GLY A 11 -5.31 -2.19 11.60
C GLY A 11 -4.22 -2.74 12.52
N GLU A 12 -4.23 -4.06 12.76
CA GLU A 12 -3.21 -4.73 13.57
C GLU A 12 -1.83 -4.70 12.89
N LEU A 13 -1.79 -4.71 11.55
CA LEU A 13 -0.54 -4.54 10.81
C LEU A 13 0.05 -3.12 11.03
N VAL A 14 -0.77 -2.08 11.09
CA VAL A 14 -0.26 -0.72 11.34
C VAL A 14 0.22 -0.56 12.78
N GLU A 15 -0.49 -1.11 13.77
CA GLU A 15 -0.13 -1.00 15.19
C GLU A 15 1.21 -1.69 15.53
N ARG A 16 1.56 -2.74 14.79
CA ARG A 16 2.85 -3.44 14.96
C ARG A 16 4.03 -2.73 14.30
N LEU A 17 3.80 -1.67 13.50
CA LEU A 17 4.89 -0.86 12.97
C LEU A 17 5.57 -0.06 14.09
N PRO A 18 6.89 0.19 14.01
CA PRO A 18 7.55 1.20 14.82
C PRO A 18 6.82 2.55 14.74
N ALA A 19 6.75 3.30 15.85
CA ALA A 19 6.02 4.56 15.93
C ALA A 19 6.43 5.59 14.84
N SER A 20 7.71 5.59 14.44
CA SER A 20 8.22 6.42 13.33
C SER A 20 7.61 6.03 11.98
N LEU A 21 7.37 4.75 11.74
CA LEU A 21 6.76 4.22 10.52
C LEU A 21 5.23 4.32 10.54
N GLN A 22 4.59 4.32 11.71
CA GLN A 22 3.17 4.62 11.84
C GLN A 22 2.85 6.05 11.36
N ALA A 23 3.65 7.04 11.76
CA ALA A 23 3.49 8.42 11.29
C ALA A 23 3.68 8.54 9.77
N ALA A 24 4.67 7.82 9.21
CA ALA A 24 4.88 7.75 7.77
C ALA A 24 3.69 7.10 7.04
N ALA A 25 3.09 6.04 7.62
CA ALA A 25 1.93 5.35 7.07
C ALA A 25 0.71 6.26 6.99
N LEU A 26 0.44 6.99 8.08
CA LEU A 26 -0.65 7.97 8.14
C LEU A 26 -0.46 9.09 7.10
N ASN A 27 0.78 9.57 6.92
CA ASN A 27 1.09 10.58 5.92
C ASN A 27 0.86 10.07 4.48
N LEU A 28 1.39 8.88 4.15
CA LEU A 28 1.19 8.26 2.82
C LEU A 28 -0.30 8.03 2.53
N HIS A 29 -1.06 7.55 3.51
CA HIS A 29 -2.50 7.37 3.38
C HIS A 29 -3.25 8.70 3.19
N SER A 30 -2.87 9.76 3.91
CA SER A 30 -3.42 11.11 3.73
C SER A 30 -3.19 11.64 2.31
N GLN A 31 -1.97 11.46 1.77
CA GLN A 31 -1.64 11.83 0.40
C GLN A 31 -2.43 11.03 -0.62
N PHE A 32 -2.51 9.70 -0.45
CA PHE A 32 -3.35 8.83 -1.28
C PHE A 32 -4.78 9.35 -1.33
N ARG A 33 -5.40 9.58 -0.17
CA ARG A 33 -6.78 10.06 -0.06
C ARG A 33 -6.96 11.40 -0.79
N THR A 34 -6.01 12.31 -0.65
CA THR A 34 -6.06 13.62 -1.31
C THR A 34 -6.04 13.48 -2.84
N PHE A 35 -5.11 12.69 -3.38
CA PHE A 35 -5.04 12.44 -4.82
C PHE A 35 -6.28 11.69 -5.32
N PHE A 36 -6.72 10.66 -4.60
CA PHE A 36 -7.88 9.85 -4.98
C PHE A 36 -9.17 10.66 -5.07
N LEU A 37 -9.45 11.51 -4.07
CA LEU A 37 -10.67 12.33 -4.04
C LEU A 37 -10.65 13.40 -5.14
N THR A 38 -9.50 14.05 -5.35
CA THR A 38 -9.38 15.12 -6.35
C THR A 38 -9.50 14.61 -7.79
N VAL A 39 -9.26 13.33 -8.08
CA VAL A 39 -9.47 12.74 -9.42
C VAL A 39 -10.90 12.97 -9.91
N LYS A 40 -11.90 12.80 -9.04
CA LYS A 40 -13.31 13.00 -9.41
C LYS A 40 -13.56 14.46 -9.81
N ASP A 41 -13.04 15.40 -9.04
CA ASP A 41 -13.23 16.83 -9.25
C ASP A 41 -12.55 17.28 -10.56
N TYR A 42 -11.33 16.83 -10.83
CA TYR A 42 -10.64 17.12 -12.09
C TYR A 42 -11.32 16.49 -13.31
N ARG A 43 -11.93 15.31 -13.17
CA ARG A 43 -12.75 14.73 -14.25
C ARG A 43 -13.99 15.57 -14.53
N ALA A 44 -14.69 16.02 -13.48
CA ALA A 44 -15.85 16.88 -13.61
C ALA A 44 -15.50 18.25 -14.24
N ALA A 45 -14.31 18.77 -13.95
CA ALA A 45 -13.78 20.01 -14.55
C ALA A 45 -13.23 19.85 -15.98
N GLY A 46 -13.34 18.67 -16.61
CA GLY A 46 -12.81 18.40 -17.95
C GLY A 46 -11.28 18.30 -18.03
N GLN A 47 -10.58 18.33 -16.89
CA GLN A 47 -9.12 18.30 -16.80
C GLN A 47 -8.58 16.85 -16.77
N HIS A 48 -8.86 16.10 -17.84
CA HIS A 48 -8.53 14.66 -17.90
C HIS A 48 -7.03 14.33 -17.80
N GLY A 49 -6.14 15.25 -18.19
CA GLY A 49 -4.69 15.10 -18.01
C GLY A 49 -4.29 15.10 -16.53
N ILE A 50 -4.79 16.08 -15.78
CA ILE A 50 -4.52 16.24 -14.34
C ILE A 50 -5.17 15.10 -13.55
N ALA A 51 -6.41 14.72 -13.90
CA ALA A 51 -7.07 13.56 -13.29
C ALA A 51 -6.25 12.26 -13.46
N ARG A 52 -5.64 12.03 -14.63
CA ARG A 52 -4.78 10.86 -14.86
C ARG A 52 -3.48 10.94 -14.04
N ALA A 53 -2.88 12.12 -13.94
CA ALA A 53 -1.68 12.32 -13.12
C ALA A 53 -1.97 12.04 -11.64
N ASN A 54 -3.07 12.56 -11.10
CA ASN A 54 -3.46 12.33 -9.71
C ASN A 54 -3.83 10.86 -9.44
N ALA A 55 -4.47 10.17 -10.39
CA ALA A 55 -4.71 8.72 -10.26
C ALA A 55 -3.39 7.94 -10.12
N ARG A 56 -2.38 8.26 -10.95
CA ARG A 56 -1.04 7.64 -10.85
C ARG A 56 -0.35 7.94 -9.52
N GLN A 57 -0.50 9.17 -9.01
CA GLN A 57 0.06 9.55 -7.71
C GLN A 57 -0.64 8.80 -6.56
N ALA A 58 -1.96 8.63 -6.63
CA ALA A 58 -2.70 7.82 -5.67
C ALA A 58 -2.19 6.36 -5.69
N ASP A 59 -2.10 5.74 -6.86
CA ASP A 59 -1.60 4.36 -6.99
C ASP A 59 -0.17 4.22 -6.46
N ALA A 60 0.70 5.20 -6.74
CA ALA A 60 2.08 5.23 -6.23
C ALA A 60 2.12 5.29 -4.69
N ARG A 61 1.31 6.15 -4.06
CA ARG A 61 1.26 6.26 -2.59
C ARG A 61 0.70 5.01 -1.93
N MET A 62 -0.25 4.34 -2.57
CA MET A 62 -0.75 3.06 -2.08
C MET A 62 0.34 1.98 -2.16
N ARG A 63 1.14 1.95 -3.23
CA ARG A 63 2.26 1.02 -3.37
C ARG A 63 3.40 1.30 -2.39
N ASP A 64 3.70 2.56 -2.11
CA ASP A 64 4.68 2.95 -1.08
C ASP A 64 4.23 2.47 0.31
N LEU A 65 2.93 2.65 0.62
CA LEU A 65 2.34 2.20 1.88
C LEU A 65 2.42 0.67 2.01
N GLU A 66 2.01 -0.07 0.97
CA GLU A 66 2.11 -1.54 0.93
C GLU A 66 3.57 -1.99 1.11
N THR A 67 4.50 -1.38 0.38
CA THR A 67 5.93 -1.71 0.47
C THR A 67 6.48 -1.50 1.88
N MET A 68 6.15 -0.38 2.51
CA MET A 68 6.62 -0.07 3.86
C MET A 68 6.07 -1.07 4.88
N VAL A 69 4.75 -1.31 4.88
CA VAL A 69 4.11 -2.29 5.77
C VAL A 69 4.78 -3.65 5.58
N MET A 70 4.81 -4.16 4.35
CA MET A 70 5.30 -5.50 4.05
C MET A 70 6.80 -5.67 4.28
N THR A 71 7.63 -4.64 4.09
CA THR A 71 9.07 -4.71 4.38
C THR A 71 9.31 -4.86 5.88
N THR A 72 8.56 -4.15 6.71
CA THR A 72 8.64 -4.29 8.18
C THR A 72 8.14 -5.66 8.63
N PHE A 73 7.04 -6.16 8.04
CA PHE A 73 6.55 -7.51 8.33
C PHE A 73 7.41 -8.62 7.75
N ARG A 74 8.21 -8.38 6.71
CA ARG A 74 9.18 -9.37 6.23
C ARG A 74 10.39 -9.50 7.15
N ALA A 75 10.73 -8.44 7.88
CA ALA A 75 11.81 -8.48 8.87
C ALA A 75 11.40 -9.27 10.12
N ASP A 76 10.15 -9.13 10.59
CA ASP A 76 9.69 -9.63 11.90
C ASP A 76 8.37 -10.44 11.90
N GLY A 77 7.74 -10.74 10.75
CA GLY A 77 6.33 -11.17 10.65
C GLY A 77 6.04 -12.48 9.88
N PRO A 78 4.77 -12.93 9.88
CA PRO A 78 4.37 -14.27 9.46
C PRO A 78 4.69 -14.56 7.98
N GLU A 79 5.40 -15.67 7.76
CA GLU A 79 6.08 -16.04 6.51
C GLU A 79 5.25 -15.87 5.23
N ILE A 80 3.92 -16.08 5.26
CA ILE A 80 3.06 -16.07 4.06
C ILE A 80 2.91 -14.69 3.41
N GLU A 81 2.65 -13.63 4.19
CA GLU A 81 2.44 -12.30 3.62
C GLU A 81 3.74 -11.79 2.99
N ALA A 82 4.86 -12.01 3.70
CA ALA A 82 6.20 -11.74 3.19
C ALA A 82 6.55 -12.55 1.93
N LEU A 83 6.21 -13.85 1.89
CA LEU A 83 6.41 -14.73 0.72
C LEU A 83 5.56 -14.31 -0.48
N ASN A 84 4.29 -13.97 -0.28
CA ASN A 84 3.39 -13.56 -1.36
C ASN A 84 3.80 -12.21 -1.96
N TRP A 85 4.22 -11.27 -1.12
CA TRP A 85 4.77 -9.98 -1.56
C TRP A 85 6.12 -10.14 -2.29
N ALA A 86 7.02 -10.98 -1.76
CA ALA A 86 8.28 -11.30 -2.43
C ALA A 86 8.02 -11.95 -3.80
N ARG A 87 7.11 -12.92 -3.91
CA ARG A 87 6.73 -13.53 -5.20
C ARG A 87 6.13 -12.54 -6.19
N ARG A 88 5.33 -11.57 -5.74
CA ARG A 88 4.79 -10.50 -6.60
C ARG A 88 5.86 -9.54 -7.11
N ASN A 89 6.91 -9.28 -6.32
CA ASN A 89 7.99 -8.36 -6.70
C ASN A 89 9.16 -9.04 -7.43
N GLU A 90 9.45 -10.31 -7.13
CA GLU A 90 10.43 -11.15 -7.83
C GLU A 90 9.86 -11.66 -9.16
N GLY A 91 8.54 -11.77 -9.26
CA GLY A 91 7.80 -12.11 -10.47
C GLY A 91 7.76 -10.99 -11.51
N LYS A 92 8.87 -10.79 -12.22
CA LYS A 92 8.78 -10.80 -13.69
C LYS A 92 8.16 -12.14 -14.07
N VAL A 93 6.84 -12.24 -14.04
CA VAL A 93 6.17 -13.36 -14.71
C VAL A 93 6.48 -13.17 -16.18
N ARG A 94 7.46 -13.93 -16.67
CA ARG A 94 7.72 -14.09 -18.10
C ARG A 94 6.38 -14.48 -18.73
N SER A 95 5.78 -13.55 -19.48
CA SER A 95 4.95 -13.89 -20.62
C SER A 95 5.83 -14.53 -21.69
#